data_AF-A0A845S8M6-F1
#
_entry.id   AF-A0A845S8M6-F1
#
_cell.length_a   1.000
_cell.length_b   1.000
_cell.length_c   1.000
_cell.angle_alpha   90.00
_cell.angle_beta   90.00
_cell.angle_gamma   90.00
#
_symmetry.space_group_name_H-M   'P 1'
#
loop_
_entity.id
_entity.type
_entity.pdbx_description
1 polymer ?
#
loop_
_entity_poly.entity_id
_entity_poly.type
_entity_poly.pdbx_seq_one_letter_code
_entity_poly.pdbx_strand_id
1 'polypeptide(L)' 'LGTYRGSRHRKRLPVRGQRTHSNARTRKGKAIAIAGKKLTSMK' A
#
# COMPACT_ATOMS: atom_id res chain seq x y z
N LEU A 1 3.54 11.37 -18.23
CA LEU A 1 4.31 12.04 -17.15
C LEU A 1 4.66 11.03 -16.04
N GLY A 2 5.83 10.40 -16.13
CA GLY A 2 6.35 9.43 -15.14
C GLY A 2 6.88 10.10 -13.87
N THR A 3 6.08 10.95 -13.23
CA THR A 3 6.50 11.72 -12.06
C THR A 3 6.51 10.86 -10.80
N TYR A 4 7.38 11.20 -9.84
CA TYR A 4 7.45 10.52 -8.54
C TYR A 4 6.09 10.51 -7.82
N ARG A 5 5.37 11.64 -7.83
CA ARG A 5 4.01 11.71 -7.26
C ARG A 5 3.05 10.75 -7.95
N GLY A 6 3.06 10.69 -9.28
CA GLY A 6 2.21 9.78 -10.05
C GLY A 6 2.46 8.31 -9.74
N SER A 7 3.73 7.89 -9.69
CA SER A 7 4.07 6.50 -9.38
C SER A 7 3.69 6.10 -7.95
N ARG A 8 3.83 7.02 -6.98
CA ARG A 8 3.42 6.82 -5.58
C ARG A 8 1.90 6.73 -5.43
N HIS A 9 1.14 7.56 -6.17
CA HIS A 9 -0.32 7.46 -6.21
C HIS A 9 -0.80 6.10 -6.74
N ARG A 10 -0.24 5.62 -7.87
CA ARG A 10 -0.56 4.30 -8.43
C ARG A 10 -0.25 3.16 -7.45
N LYS A 11 0.87 3.25 -6.73
CA LYS A 11 1.31 2.25 -5.73
C LYS A 11 0.61 2.36 -4.37
N ARG A 12 -0.38 3.26 -4.20
CA ARG A 12 -1.03 3.54 -2.91
C ARG A 12 -0.03 3.84 -1.79
N LEU A 13 0.97 4.68 -2.09
CA LEU A 13 1.98 5.13 -1.13
C LEU A 13 1.84 6.63 -0.82
N PRO A 14 2.25 7.08 0.38
CA PRO A 14 2.34 8.50 0.68
C PRO A 14 3.21 9.27 -0.30
N VAL A 15 2.78 10.46 -0.68
CA VAL A 15 3.44 11.27 -1.73
C VAL A 15 4.31 12.41 -1.18
N ARG A 16 4.16 12.76 0.10
CA ARG A 16 4.85 13.89 0.77
C ARG A 16 6.12 13.48 1.55
N GLY A 17 6.84 12.46 1.08
CA GLY A 17 8.09 12.03 1.72
C GLY A 17 7.95 11.29 3.07
N GLN A 18 6.74 10.93 3.47
CA GLN A 18 6.52 10.17 4.72
C GLN A 18 7.17 8.77 4.68
N ARG A 19 7.70 8.32 5.82
CA ARG A 19 8.32 6.99 5.98
C ARG A 19 7.29 5.88 5.76
N THR A 20 7.62 4.90 4.92
CA THR A 20 6.70 3.82 4.52
C THR A 20 6.96 2.46 5.14
N HIS A 21 8.01 2.32 5.95
CA HIS A 21 8.38 1.03 6.55
C HIS A 21 7.34 0.55 7.57
N SER A 22 7.01 1.38 8.57
CA SER A 22 6.13 0.99 9.68
C SER A 22 4.72 1.59 9.56
N ASN A 23 4.59 2.94 9.53
CA ASN A 23 3.33 3.64 9.80
C ASN A 23 2.69 4.32 8.57
N ALA A 24 2.43 3.57 7.50
CA ALA A 24 1.79 4.09 6.28
C ALA A 24 0.40 3.50 6.00
N ARG A 25 -0.29 3.01 7.04
CA ARG A 25 -1.54 2.23 6.93
C ARG A 25 -2.73 3.02 6.41
N THR A 26 -2.82 4.32 6.70
CA THR A 26 -3.89 5.18 6.16
C THR A 26 -3.92 5.21 4.64
N ARG A 27 -2.74 5.14 3.99
CA ARG A 27 -2.65 5.13 2.52
C ARG A 27 -2.51 3.72 1.93
N LYS A 28 -1.74 2.83 2.58
CA LYS A 28 -1.52 1.44 2.13
C LYS A 28 -2.75 0.54 2.34
N GLY A 29 -3.62 0.87 3.28
CA GLY A 29 -4.69 0.01 3.76
C GLY A 29 -4.26 -0.89 4.93
N LYS A 30 -5.22 -1.69 5.41
CA LYS A 30 -5.02 -2.66 6.49
C LYS A 30 -3.96 -3.69 6.07
N ALA A 31 -3.17 -4.15 7.05
CA ALA A 31 -2.21 -5.23 6.81
C ALA A 31 -2.97 -6.53 6.53
N ILE A 32 -2.70 -7.16 5.40
CA ILE A 32 -3.17 -8.52 5.14
C ILE A 32 -2.12 -9.46 5.73
N ALA A 33 -2.45 -10.10 6.85
CA ALA A 33 -1.62 -11.17 7.40
C ALA A 33 -1.59 -12.35 6.42
N ILE A 34 -0.45 -13.06 6.34
CA ILE A 34 -0.30 -14.23 5.47
C ILE A 34 -1.37 -15.29 5.78
N ALA A 35 -1.74 -15.45 7.07
CA ALA A 35 -2.81 -16.32 7.52
C ALA A 35 -4.20 -15.96 6.93
N GLY A 36 -4.47 -14.68 6.63
CA GLY A 36 -5.71 -14.23 6.00
C GLY A 36 -5.68 -14.23 4.47
N LYS A 37 -4.53 -14.52 3.85
CA LYS A 37 -4.33 -14.43 2.39
C LYS A 37 -4.90 -15.63 1.63
N LYS A 38 -5.08 -16.79 2.27
CA LYS A 38 -5.64 -18.01 1.63
C LYS A 38 -7.17 -18.00 1.50
N LEU A 39 -7.90 -17.21 2.30
CA LEU A 39 -9.36 -17.20 2.30
C LEU A 39 -9.98 -16.57 1.03
N THR A 40 -9.23 -15.79 0.26
CA THR A 40 -9.75 -15.06 -0.91
C THR A 40 -9.51 -15.80 -2.24
N SER A 41 -8.89 -16.98 -2.22
CA SER A 41 -8.67 -17.82 -3.41
C SER A 41 -9.87 -18.70 -3.76
N MET A 42 -10.86 -18.76 -2.87
CA MET A 42 -12.09 -19.55 -3.03
C MET A 42 -13.27 -18.58 -3.16
N LYS A 43 -13.33 -17.85 -4.28
CA LYS A 43 -14.57 -17.20 -4.71
C LYS A 43 -14.58 -17.01 -6.21
#